data_AF-A0A920R909-F1
#
_entry.id   AF-A0A920R909-F1
#
_cell.length_a   1.000
_cell.length_b   1.000
_cell.length_c   1.000
_cell.angle_alpha   90.00
_cell.angle_beta   90.00
_cell.angle_gamma   90.00
#
_symmetry.space_group_name_H-M   'P 1'
#
loop_
_entity.id
_entity.type
_entity.pdbx_description
1 polymer ?
#
loop_
_entity_poly.entity_id
_entity_poly.type
_entity_poly.pdbx_seq_one_letter_code
_entity_poly.pdbx_strand_id
1 'polypeptide(L)'
;MGGTGGNRVQYDIDNVLFYNSGKLQPNLNFFVEKVGFANLTYRFEINNALDNENCRLRKRYNGYLRDRDLIEIENPCYTTGAEFILKVRSTF
;
A
#
# COMPACT_ATOMS: atom_id res chain seq x y z
N MET A 1 20.45 -6.90 15.83
CA MET A 1 20.16 -5.76 14.93
C MET A 1 19.85 -6.33 13.56
N GLY A 2 18.58 -6.64 13.27
CA GLY A 2 18.20 -7.37 12.06
C GLY A 2 16.84 -6.92 11.55
N GLY A 3 16.81 -6.44 10.32
CA GLY A 3 15.64 -5.94 9.61
C GLY A 3 16.09 -5.39 8.26
N THR A 4 16.34 -6.27 7.30
CA THR A 4 16.67 -5.94 5.90
C THR A 4 15.40 -5.55 5.13
N GLY A 5 14.64 -4.58 5.65
CA GLY A 5 13.54 -3.92 4.93
C GLY A 5 14.10 -2.73 4.16
N GLY A 6 14.05 -2.79 2.83
CA GLY A 6 14.83 -1.93 1.94
C GLY A 6 14.74 -0.44 2.27
N ASN A 7 15.89 0.16 2.62
CA ASN A 7 16.26 1.59 2.75
C ASN A 7 15.21 2.65 3.19
N ARG A 8 14.02 2.25 3.66
CA ARG A 8 12.91 3.11 4.08
C ARG A 8 12.57 2.73 5.51
N VAL A 9 13.41 3.20 6.43
CA VAL A 9 13.24 3.01 7.87
C VAL A 9 12.98 4.37 8.48
N GLN A 10 11.96 4.46 9.33
CA GLN A 10 11.68 5.63 10.15
C GLN A 10 12.01 5.30 11.60
N TYR A 11 12.79 6.17 12.21
CA TYR A 11 13.17 6.09 13.61
C TYR A 11 12.42 7.14 14.41
N ASP A 12 11.92 6.72 15.56
CA ASP A 12 11.35 7.56 16.61
C ASP A 12 12.11 7.31 17.93
N ILE A 13 11.75 7.99 19.02
CA ILE A 13 12.41 7.87 20.33
C ILE A 13 12.25 6.46 20.91
N ASP A 14 11.09 5.85 20.71
CA ASP A 14 10.65 4.58 21.28
C ASP A 14 10.21 3.57 20.20
N ASN A 15 10.14 3.97 18.93
CA ASN A 15 9.60 3.15 17.86
C ASN A 15 10.53 3.11 16.64
N VAL A 16 10.58 1.96 15.95
CA VAL A 16 11.23 1.82 14.64
C VAL A 16 10.25 1.20 13.66
N LEU A 17 10.00 1.90 12.55
CA LEU A 17 9.05 1.50 11.53
C LEU A 17 9.79 1.19 10.22
N PHE A 18 9.63 -0.03 9.75
CA PHE A 18 10.20 -0.52 8.50
C PHE A 18 9.11 -0.54 7.45
N TYR A 19 9.23 0.36 6.48
CA TYR A 19 8.34 0.37 5.34
C TYR A 19 8.75 -0.74 4.38
N ASN A 20 7.76 -1.49 3.90
CA ASN A 20 7.98 -2.50 2.87
C ASN A 20 8.90 -3.64 3.35
N SER A 21 8.65 -4.16 4.56
CA SER A 21 9.36 -5.33 5.09
C SER A 21 8.98 -6.65 4.40
N GLY A 22 8.07 -6.62 3.42
CA GLY A 22 7.67 -7.76 2.58
C GLY A 22 8.30 -7.71 1.18
N LYS A 23 7.95 -8.69 0.33
CA LYS A 23 8.28 -8.65 -1.10
C LYS A 23 7.63 -7.42 -1.73
N LEU A 24 8.34 -6.74 -2.62
CA LEU A 24 7.74 -5.71 -3.48
C LEU A 24 6.63 -6.37 -4.30
N GLN A 25 5.38 -6.15 -3.90
CA GLN A 25 4.26 -6.72 -4.63
C GLN A 25 3.98 -5.84 -5.85
N PRO A 26 3.77 -6.40 -7.05
CA PRO A 26 3.37 -5.64 -8.22
C PRO A 26 1.92 -5.17 -8.07
N ASN A 27 1.65 -3.90 -8.35
CA ASN A 27 0.28 -3.39 -8.47
C ASN A 27 -0.07 -3.29 -9.96
N LEU A 28 -1.13 -3.98 -10.39
CA LEU A 28 -1.62 -3.96 -11.76
C LEU A 28 -2.90 -3.12 -11.83
N ASN A 29 -2.81 -2.02 -12.57
CA ASN A 29 -3.96 -1.16 -12.88
C ASN A 29 -4.22 -1.21 -14.39
N PHE A 30 -5.48 -1.33 -14.77
CA PHE A 30 -5.90 -1.41 -16.17
C PHE A 30 -7.09 -0.49 -16.41
N PHE A 31 -7.15 0.11 -17.60
CA PHE A 31 -8.33 0.88 -18.00
C PHE A 31 -8.65 0.69 -19.49
N VAL A 32 -9.94 0.72 -19.80
CA VAL A 32 -10.47 0.77 -21.17
C VAL A 32 -11.44 1.92 -21.25
N GLU A 33 -11.26 2.77 -22.27
CA GLU A 33 -12.17 3.85 -22.57
C GLU A 33 -12.75 3.66 -23.97
N LYS A 34 -14.06 3.86 -24.09
CA LYS A 34 -14.79 3.82 -25.35
C LYS A 34 -15.63 5.08 -25.47
N VAL A 35 -15.31 5.87 -26.50
CA VAL A 35 -16.18 6.96 -26.97
C VAL A 35 -17.27 6.34 -27.83
N GLY A 36 -18.52 6.53 -27.44
CA GLY A 36 -19.69 5.87 -28.02
C GLY A 36 -20.71 6.84 -28.60
N PHE A 37 -21.89 6.29 -28.90
CA PHE A 37 -23.01 7.04 -29.49
C PHE A 37 -23.49 8.17 -28.56
N ALA A 38 -23.94 9.28 -29.15
CA ALA A 38 -24.48 10.46 -28.46
C ALA A 38 -23.51 11.18 -27.51
N ASN A 39 -22.21 11.29 -27.87
CA ASN A 39 -21.20 12.00 -27.06
C ASN A 39 -21.03 11.45 -25.64
N LEU A 40 -21.31 10.16 -25.45
CA LEU A 40 -21.09 9.44 -24.20
C LEU A 40 -19.74 8.73 -24.24
N THR A 41 -18.93 8.94 -23.21
CA THR A 41 -17.67 8.23 -22.97
C THR A 41 -17.87 7.25 -21.83
N TYR A 42 -17.64 5.98 -22.12
CA TYR A 42 -17.66 4.89 -21.16
C TYR A 42 -16.22 4.53 -20.80
N ARG A 43 -15.90 4.50 -19.52
CA ARG A 43 -14.57 4.13 -19.04
C ARG A 43 -14.68 3.10 -17.94
N PHE A 44 -14.01 1.98 -18.14
CA PHE A 44 -13.87 0.92 -17.15
C PHE A 44 -12.44 0.93 -16.63
N GLU A 45 -12.27 1.00 -15.32
CA GLU A 45 -10.98 0.94 -14.63
C GLU A 45 -10.98 -0.24 -13.67
N ILE A 46 -9.85 -0.94 -13.62
CA ILE A 46 -9.54 -1.97 -12.64
C ILE A 46 -8.30 -1.49 -11.90
N ASN A 47 -8.43 -1.21 -10.61
CA ASN A 47 -7.30 -0.89 -9.75
C ASN A 47 -6.94 -2.11 -8.89
N ASN A 48 -5.65 -2.30 -8.66
CA ASN A 48 -5.14 -3.37 -7.80
C ASN A 48 -5.63 -4.78 -8.19
N ALA A 49 -5.58 -5.12 -9.48
CA ALA A 49 -6.11 -6.38 -10.00
C ALA A 49 -5.43 -7.64 -9.42
N LEU A 50 -4.21 -7.49 -8.90
CA LEU A 50 -3.41 -8.57 -8.30
C LEU A 50 -3.55 -8.66 -6.76
N ASP A 51 -4.46 -7.88 -6.18
CA ASP A 51 -4.68 -7.79 -4.72
C ASP A 51 -3.38 -7.60 -3.93
N ASN A 52 -2.69 -6.51 -4.26
CA ASN A 52 -1.45 -6.12 -3.61
C ASN A 52 -1.70 -5.71 -2.17
N GLU A 53 -1.06 -6.41 -1.24
CA GLU A 53 -1.03 -6.09 0.17
C GLU A 53 0.26 -5.33 0.54
N ASN A 54 0.10 -4.28 1.35
CA ASN A 54 1.19 -3.51 1.89
C ASN A 54 1.38 -3.84 3.37
N CYS A 55 2.46 -4.55 3.68
CA CYS A 55 2.85 -4.87 5.05
C CYS A 55 3.95 -3.93 5.55
N ARG A 56 3.83 -3.50 6.80
CA ARG A 56 4.85 -2.71 7.51
C ARG A 56 5.24 -3.45 8.78
N LEU A 57 6.52 -3.41 9.14
CA LEU A 57 6.98 -3.96 10.41
C LEU A 57 7.25 -2.81 11.37
N ARG A 58 6.63 -2.82 12.54
CA ARG A 58 6.85 -1.85 13.61
C ARG A 58 7.41 -2.55 14.85
N LYS A 59 8.54 -2.04 15.35
CA LYS A 59 9.14 -2.48 16.62
C LYS A 59 8.98 -1.37 17.65
N ARG A 60 8.39 -1.69 18.80
CA ARG A 60 8.15 -0.75 19.90
C ARG A 60 9.05 -1.10 21.08
N TYR A 61 9.62 -0.08 21.70
CA TYR A 61 10.58 -0.20 22.78
C TYR A 61 10.08 0.51 24.04
N ASN A 62 10.52 0.04 25.19
CA ASN A 62 10.17 0.60 26.49
C ASN A 62 11.07 1.80 26.79
N GLY A 63 10.63 2.99 26.39
CA GLY A 63 11.45 4.20 26.50
C GLY A 63 12.39 4.34 25.32
N TYR A 64 13.70 4.49 25.55
CA TYR A 64 14.63 4.83 24.47
C TYR A 64 15.05 3.61 23.64
N LEU A 65 15.14 3.81 22.32
CA LEU A 65 15.72 2.82 21.39
C LEU A 65 17.12 2.33 21.80
N ARG A 66 17.89 3.16 22.53
CA ARG A 66 19.24 2.84 22.99
C ARG A 66 19.28 1.72 24.03
N ASP A 67 18.24 1.62 24.85
CA ASP A 67 18.13 0.63 25.92
C ASP A 67 17.78 -0.75 25.36
N ARG A 68 17.31 -0.80 24.10
CA ARG A 68 16.97 -2.02 23.34
C ARG A 68 15.97 -2.93 24.05
N ASP A 69 15.19 -2.38 24.98
CA ASP A 69 14.12 -3.09 25.67
C ASP A 69 12.90 -3.17 24.75
N LEU A 70 12.78 -4.26 23.99
CA LEU A 70 11.73 -4.46 23.00
C LEU A 70 10.45 -4.94 23.68
N ILE A 71 9.39 -4.15 23.59
CA ILE A 71 8.07 -4.52 24.13
C ILE A 71 7.31 -5.37 23.10
N GLU A 72 7.26 -4.90 21.85
CA GLU A 72 6.33 -5.44 20.87
C GLU A 72 6.88 -5.37 19.44
N ILE A 73 6.56 -6.41 18.65
CA ILE A 73 6.75 -6.42 17.22
C ILE A 73 5.37 -6.56 16.56
N GLU A 74 4.94 -5.53 15.86
CA GLU A 74 3.72 -5.54 15.08
C GLU A 74 4.03 -5.66 13.59
N ASN A 75 3.22 -6.43 12.87
CA ASN A 75 3.31 -6.54 11.41
C ASN A 75 1.94 -6.22 10.77
N PRO A 76 1.46 -4.97 10.84
CA PRO A 76 0.21 -4.58 10.20
C PRO A 76 0.33 -4.68 8.68
N CYS A 77 -0.58 -5.45 8.10
CA CYS A 77 -0.80 -5.54 6.65
C CYS A 77 -2.14 -4.91 6.31
N TYR A 78 -2.18 -4.15 5.22
CA TYR A 78 -3.41 -3.61 4.66
C TYR A 78 -3.43 -3.80 3.15
N THR A 79 -4.59 -4.17 2.62
CA THR A 79 -4.87 -4.21 1.18
C THR A 79 -6.06 -3.31 0.89
N THR A 80 -6.08 -2.72 -0.31
CA THR A 80 -7.25 -2.04 -0.84
C THR A 80 -8.23 -3.02 -1.52
N GLY A 81 -7.81 -4.26 -1.75
CA GLY A 81 -8.55 -5.23 -2.58
C GLY A 81 -8.55 -4.81 -4.06
N ALA A 82 -9.14 -5.65 -4.92
CA ALA A 82 -9.38 -5.31 -6.31
C ALA A 82 -10.59 -4.36 -6.43
N GLU A 83 -10.39 -3.19 -7.04
CA GLU A 83 -11.42 -2.18 -7.23
C GLU A 83 -11.82 -2.10 -8.71
N PHE A 84 -13.13 -2.08 -8.96
CA PHE A 84 -13.70 -1.97 -10.30
C PHE A 84 -14.52 -0.68 -10.39
N ILE A 85 -14.18 0.19 -11.35
CA ILE A 85 -14.84 1.48 -11.51
C ILE A 85 -15.40 1.59 -12.92
N LEU A 86 -16.69 1.88 -13.03
CA LEU A 86 -17.34 2.25 -14.28
C LEU A 86 -17.69 3.74 -14.25
N LYS A 87 -17.15 4.51 -15.19
CA LYS A 87 -17.43 5.94 -15.37
C LYS A 87 -18.16 6.13 -16.69
N VAL A 88 -19.25 6.89 -16.65
CA VAL A 88 -19.98 7.35 -17.82
C VAL A 88 -19.96 8.87 -17.81
N ARG A 89 -19.41 9.48 -18.86
CA ARG A 89 -19.33 10.93 -19.02
C ARG A 89 -20.09 11.34 -20.27
N SER A 90 -20.86 12.42 -20.18
CA SER A 90 -21.48 13.09 -21.33
C SER A 90 -20.77 14.40 -21.60
N THR A 91 -20.49 14.71 -22.87
CA THR A 91 -20.06 16.05 -23.28
C THR A 91 -21.21 16.70 -24.05
N PHE A 92 -22.01 17.49 -23.35
CA PHE A 92 -23.07 18.33 -23.92
C PHE A 92 -22.53 19.72 -24.26
#